data_AF-A0A1G1N5G0-F1
#
_entry.id   AF-A0A1G1N5G0-F1
#
_cell.length_a   1.000
_cell.length_b   1.000
_cell.length_c   1.000
_cell.angle_alpha   90.00
_cell.angle_beta   90.00
_cell.angle_gamma   90.00
#
_symmetry.space_group_name_H-M   'P 1'
#
loop_
_entity.id
_entity.type
_entity.pdbx_description
1 polymer ?
#
loop_
_entity_poly.entity_id
_entity_poly.type
_entity_poly.pdbx_seq_one_letter_code
_entity_poly.pdbx_strand_id
1 'polypeptide(L)'
;MAFRDFMNRVRQWDNQSAKWMMRHFYLLFFEFVLVMIFLIGFFNTIQFIDFSFDVARDDIVQRLLLTQSVYMLVVVLLMLLNSFWILYIFNYILRMQNVLKDISFSLSRRRDQHAPQSFQKPD
;
A
#
# COMPACT_ATOMS: atom_id res chain seq x y z
N MET A 1 14.57 29.83 23.56
CA MET A 1 15.21 28.53 23.23
C MET A 1 14.20 27.49 22.74
N ALA A 2 13.02 27.38 23.37
CA ALA A 2 11.95 26.46 22.96
C ALA A 2 11.53 26.51 21.47
N PHE A 3 11.48 27.71 20.85
CA PHE A 3 11.12 27.83 19.43
C PHE A 3 12.19 27.25 18.48
N ARG A 4 13.48 27.36 18.86
CA ARG A 4 14.60 26.80 18.10
C ARG A 4 14.63 25.27 18.20
N ASP A 5 14.31 24.73 19.39
CA ASP A 5 14.18 23.28 19.59
C ASP A 5 12.95 22.72 18.85
N PHE A 6 11.84 23.46 18.82
CA PHE A 6 10.67 23.14 18.02
C PHE A 6 11.01 23.11 16.51
N MET A 7 11.65 24.16 16.00
CA MET A 7 12.09 24.24 14.60
C MET A 7 13.05 23.10 14.23
N ASN A 8 13.99 22.77 15.11
CA ASN A 8 14.90 21.63 14.89
C ASN A 8 14.14 20.31 14.84
N ARG A 9 13.12 20.12 15.68
CA ARG A 9 12.29 18.90 15.70
C ARG A 9 11.41 18.77 14.47
N VAL A 10 10.80 19.87 14.02
CA VAL A 10 10.03 19.93 12.77
C VAL A 10 10.92 19.60 11.57
N ARG A 11 12.13 20.17 11.52
CA ARG A 11 13.10 19.88 10.45
C ARG A 11 13.55 18.43 10.46
N GLN A 12 13.69 17.82 11.63
CA GLN A 12 14.04 16.41 11.77
C GLN A 12 12.91 15.49 11.28
N TRP A 13 11.65 15.84 11.57
CA TRP A 13 10.46 15.14 11.08
C TRP A 13 10.31 15.26 9.56
N ASP A 14 10.58 16.43 9.00
CA ASP A 14 10.56 16.67 7.56
C ASP A 14 11.63 15.83 6.85
N ASN A 15 12.86 15.82 7.37
CA ASN A 15 13.95 15.04 6.80
C ASN A 15 13.73 13.51 6.87
N GLN A 16 13.06 13.03 7.93
CA GLN A 16 12.63 11.63 8.03
C GLN A 16 11.48 11.31 7.07
N SER A 17 10.50 12.21 6.97
CA SER A 17 9.38 12.09 6.03
C SER A 17 9.87 12.08 4.58
N ALA A 18 10.84 12.92 4.22
CA ALA A 18 11.46 12.97 2.90
C ALA A 18 12.20 11.66 2.55
N LYS A 19 12.99 11.11 3.49
CA LYS A 19 13.65 9.80 3.30
C LYS A 19 12.64 8.66 3.17
N TRP A 20 11.56 8.69 3.94
CA TRP A 20 10.49 7.71 3.86
C TRP A 20 9.77 7.78 2.51
N MET A 21 9.43 9.00 2.09
CA MET A 21 8.76 9.31 0.84
C MET A 21 9.61 8.86 -0.34
N MET A 22 10.91 9.15 -0.38
CA MET A 22 11.81 8.74 -1.48
C MET A 22 11.88 7.22 -1.67
N ARG A 23 11.80 6.43 -0.59
CA ARG A 23 11.90 4.97 -0.65
C ARG A 23 10.58 4.29 -1.07
N HIS A 24 9.42 4.87 -0.75
CA HIS A 24 8.11 4.25 -0.99
C HIS A 24 7.26 5.00 -2.03
N PHE A 25 7.80 6.08 -2.63
CA PHE A 25 7.09 6.93 -3.59
C PHE A 25 6.51 6.14 -4.75
N TYR A 26 7.32 5.28 -5.39
CA TYR A 26 6.88 4.52 -6.56
C TYR A 26 5.72 3.56 -6.24
N LEU A 27 5.72 2.95 -5.04
CA LEU A 27 4.70 2.00 -4.64
C LEU A 27 3.39 2.72 -4.31
N LEU A 28 3.44 3.83 -3.57
CA LEU A 28 2.27 4.66 -3.25
C LEU A 28 1.69 5.35 -4.49
N PHE A 29 2.56 5.85 -5.38
CA PHE A 29 2.15 6.44 -6.64
C PHE A 29 1.46 5.41 -7.55
N PHE A 30 2.05 4.22 -7.65
CA PHE A 30 1.46 3.12 -8.41
C PHE A 30 0.13 2.65 -7.83
N GLU A 31 0.02 2.54 -6.50
CA GLU A 31 -1.22 2.23 -5.80
C GLU A 31 -2.31 3.26 -6.11
N PHE A 32 -1.98 4.56 -6.06
CA PHE A 32 -2.91 5.64 -6.37
C PHE A 32 -3.38 5.62 -7.83
N VAL A 33 -2.46 5.44 -8.78
CA VAL A 33 -2.79 5.35 -10.22
C VAL A 33 -3.69 4.15 -10.48
N LEU A 34 -3.38 3.00 -9.87
CA LEU A 34 -4.21 1.81 -9.98
C LEU A 34 -5.62 2.08 -9.44
N VAL A 35 -5.78 2.68 -8.24
CA VAL A 35 -7.09 2.97 -7.65
C VAL A 35 -7.92 3.87 -8.59
N MET A 36 -7.30 4.86 -9.22
CA MET A 36 -7.97 5.71 -10.20
C MET A 36 -8.46 4.91 -11.42
N ILE A 37 -7.62 4.05 -11.99
CA ILE A 37 -8.00 3.17 -13.11
C ILE A 37 -9.15 2.25 -12.69
N PHE A 38 -9.10 1.70 -11.48
CA PHE A 38 -10.14 0.84 -10.94
C PHE A 38 -11.47 1.57 -10.78
N LEU A 39 -11.48 2.79 -10.22
CA LEU A 39 -12.71 3.57 -10.08
C LEU A 39 -13.33 3.90 -11.44
N ILE A 40 -12.52 4.31 -12.42
CA ILE A 40 -12.99 4.57 -13.79
C ILE A 40 -13.57 3.29 -14.41
N GLY A 41 -12.85 2.17 -14.30
CA GLY A 41 -13.33 0.87 -14.78
C GLY A 41 -14.60 0.41 -14.08
N PHE A 42 -14.73 0.65 -12.78
CA PHE A 42 -15.89 0.30 -11.97
C PHE A 42 -17.13 1.08 -12.40
N PHE A 43 -17.03 2.40 -12.57
CA PHE A 43 -18.14 3.20 -13.07
C PHE A 43 -18.55 2.80 -14.50
N ASN A 44 -17.57 2.54 -15.37
CA ASN A 44 -17.83 2.08 -16.74
C ASN A 44 -18.56 0.72 -16.74
N THR A 45 -18.19 -0.17 -15.81
CA THR A 45 -18.86 -1.46 -15.64
C THR A 45 -20.33 -1.30 -15.24
N ILE A 46 -20.62 -0.44 -14.27
CA ILE A 46 -22.00 -0.20 -13.83
C ILE A 46 -22.84 0.34 -15.00
N GLN A 47 -22.30 1.30 -15.76
CA GLN A 47 -22.98 1.83 -16.94
C GLN A 47 -23.20 0.76 -18.02
N PHE A 48 -22.18 -0.07 -18.30
CA PHE A 48 -22.28 -1.13 -19.29
C PHE A 48 -23.32 -2.19 -18.90
N ILE A 49 -23.42 -2.52 -17.61
CA ILE A 49 -24.44 -3.44 -17.09
C ILE A 49 -25.84 -2.85 -17.30
N ASP A 50 -26.04 -1.57 -17.05
CA ASP A 50 -27.33 -0.89 -17.23
C ASP A 50 -27.79 -0.91 -18.69
N PHE A 51 -26.90 -0.56 -19.63
CA PHE A 51 -27.16 -0.67 -21.08
C PHE A 51 -27.45 -2.11 -21.53
N SER A 52 -26.81 -3.09 -20.91
CA SER A 52 -27.00 -4.51 -21.26
C SER A 52 -28.39 -5.03 -20.89
N PHE A 53 -29.07 -4.44 -19.89
CA PHE A 53 -30.42 -4.85 -19.48
C PHE A 53 -31.51 -4.38 -20.46
N ASP A 54 -31.32 -3.25 -21.13
CA ASP A 54 -32.28 -2.73 -22.13
C ASP A 54 -32.21 -3.48 -23.46
N VAL A 55 -31.01 -3.88 -23.91
CA VAL A 55 -30.80 -4.56 -25.21
C VAL A 55 -31.20 -6.04 -25.18
N ALA A 56 -31.19 -6.70 -24.02
CA ALA A 56 -31.38 -8.14 -23.89
C ALA A 56 -32.81 -8.67 -24.11
N ARG A 57 -33.78 -7.82 -24.51
CA ARG A 57 -35.20 -8.20 -24.62
C ARG A 57 -35.57 -8.94 -25.91
N ASP A 58 -34.79 -8.81 -26.99
CA ASP A 58 -35.25 -9.25 -28.33
C ASP A 58 -34.51 -10.49 -28.91
N ASP A 59 -33.29 -10.83 -28.48
CA ASP A 59 -32.52 -11.96 -29.06
C ASP A 59 -31.70 -12.75 -28.02
N ILE A 60 -31.86 -14.09 -28.04
CA ILE A 60 -31.24 -15.05 -27.12
C ILE A 60 -29.72 -15.09 -27.33
N VAL A 61 -29.25 -15.01 -28.58
CA VAL A 61 -27.80 -15.08 -28.89
C VAL A 61 -27.11 -13.80 -28.44
N GLN A 62 -27.72 -12.65 -28.70
CA GLN A 62 -27.20 -11.36 -28.23
C GLN A 62 -27.17 -11.29 -26.70
N ARG A 63 -28.21 -11.82 -26.03
CA ARG A 63 -28.25 -11.91 -24.58
C ARG A 63 -27.13 -12.79 -24.00
N LEU A 64 -26.81 -13.91 -24.65
CA LEU A 64 -25.75 -14.80 -24.20
C LEU A 64 -24.37 -14.13 -24.32
N LEU A 65 -24.10 -13.45 -25.44
CA LEU A 65 -22.85 -12.72 -25.69
C LEU A 65 -22.68 -11.54 -24.71
N LEU A 66 -23.74 -10.76 -24.48
CA LEU A 66 -23.73 -9.65 -23.51
C LEU A 66 -23.49 -10.15 -22.08
N THR A 67 -24.17 -11.22 -21.68
CA THR A 67 -24.02 -11.81 -20.33
C THR A 67 -22.59 -12.32 -20.12
N GLN A 68 -22.00 -12.98 -21.11
CA GLN A 68 -20.61 -13.43 -21.04
C GLN A 68 -19.63 -12.26 -20.96
N SER A 69 -19.85 -11.19 -21.73
CA SER A 69 -19.03 -9.98 -21.69
C SER A 69 -19.08 -9.34 -20.30
N VAL A 70 -20.27 -9.23 -19.70
CA VAL A 70 -20.44 -8.73 -18.34
C VAL A 70 -19.69 -9.59 -17.32
N TYR A 71 -19.80 -10.92 -17.39
CA TYR A 71 -19.07 -11.82 -16.49
C TYR A 71 -17.56 -11.69 -16.63
N MET A 72 -17.03 -11.57 -17.84
CA MET A 72 -15.61 -11.30 -18.07
C MET A 72 -15.17 -9.98 -17.45
N LEU A 73 -15.99 -8.94 -17.60
CA LEU A 73 -15.72 -7.61 -17.05
C LEU A 73 -15.71 -7.63 -15.51
N VAL A 74 -16.68 -8.34 -14.90
CA VAL A 74 -16.71 -8.59 -13.45
C VAL A 74 -15.46 -9.36 -12.99
N VAL A 75 -15.04 -10.41 -13.71
CA VAL A 75 -13.82 -11.17 -13.39
C VAL A 75 -12.57 -10.28 -13.44
N VAL A 76 -12.45 -9.41 -14.45
CA VAL A 76 -11.34 -8.45 -14.56
C VAL A 76 -11.34 -7.48 -13.37
N LEU A 77 -12.51 -6.98 -12.96
CA LEU A 77 -12.67 -6.15 -11.76
C LEU A 77 -12.24 -6.89 -10.49
N LEU A 78 -12.62 -8.16 -10.32
CA LEU A 78 -12.20 -8.97 -9.17
C LEU A 78 -10.68 -9.21 -9.18
N MET A 79 -10.06 -9.44 -10.33
CA MET A 79 -8.60 -9.58 -10.44
C MET A 79 -7.86 -8.29 -10.08
N LEU A 80 -8.38 -7.14 -10.52
CA LEU A 80 -7.86 -5.84 -10.11
C LEU A 80 -8.00 -5.64 -8.59
N LEU A 81 -9.17 -5.95 -8.03
CA LEU A 81 -9.42 -5.90 -6.58
C LEU A 81 -8.44 -6.79 -5.79
N ASN A 82 -8.18 -7.99 -6.29
CA ASN A 82 -7.21 -8.91 -5.69
C ASN A 82 -5.78 -8.34 -5.73
N SER A 83 -5.40 -7.73 -6.87
CA SER A 83 -4.10 -7.09 -7.00
C SER A 83 -3.90 -5.94 -6.01
N PHE A 84 -4.95 -5.16 -5.70
CA PHE A 84 -4.88 -4.16 -4.63
C PHE A 84 -4.61 -4.77 -3.27
N TRP A 85 -5.33 -5.86 -2.94
CA TRP A 85 -5.18 -6.54 -1.65
C TRP A 85 -3.75 -7.05 -1.45
N ILE A 86 -3.15 -7.64 -2.47
CA ILE A 86 -1.77 -8.12 -2.41
C ILE A 86 -0.79 -6.96 -2.26
N LEU A 87 -0.97 -5.88 -3.03
CA LEU A 87 -0.11 -4.70 -2.95
C LEU A 87 -0.18 -4.04 -1.57
N TYR A 88 -1.38 -3.92 -1.01
CA TYR A 88 -1.63 -3.38 0.32
C TYR A 88 -0.97 -4.22 1.41
N ILE A 89 -1.15 -5.54 1.38
CA ILE A 89 -0.50 -6.47 2.32
C ILE A 89 1.03 -6.38 2.20
N PHE A 90 1.56 -6.32 0.98
CA PHE A 90 3.00 -6.23 0.76
C PHE A 90 3.59 -4.94 1.33
N ASN A 91 2.92 -3.80 1.13
CA ASN A 91 3.30 -2.52 1.72
C ASN A 91 3.29 -2.58 3.27
N TYR A 92 2.26 -3.23 3.85
CA TYR A 92 2.16 -3.43 5.29
C TYR A 92 3.30 -4.31 5.84
N ILE A 93 3.65 -5.40 5.16
CA ILE A 93 4.75 -6.29 5.55
C ILE A 93 6.08 -5.55 5.51
N LEU A 94 6.36 -4.77 4.46
CA LEU A 94 7.58 -3.95 4.36
C LEU A 94 7.68 -2.95 5.51
N ARG A 95 6.56 -2.34 5.90
CA ARG A 95 6.51 -1.42 7.04
C ARG A 95 6.78 -2.14 8.35
N MET A 96 6.20 -3.33 8.56
CA MET A 96 6.46 -4.14 9.75
C MET A 96 7.91 -4.60 9.85
N GLN A 97 8.57 -4.98 8.74
CA GLN A 97 9.98 -5.36 8.75
C GLN A 97 10.89 -4.22 9.21
N ASN A 98 10.60 -2.98 8.81
CA ASN A 98 11.35 -1.81 9.29
C ASN A 98 11.16 -1.59 10.80
N VAL A 99 9.94 -1.71 11.30
CA VAL A 99 9.65 -1.61 12.74
C VAL A 99 10.38 -2.73 13.52
N LEU A 100 10.41 -3.95 12.98
CA LEU A 100 11.10 -5.08 13.61
C LEU A 100 12.62 -4.85 13.68
N LYS A 101 13.21 -4.26 12.64
CA LYS A 101 14.63 -3.86 12.63
C LYS A 101 14.92 -2.80 13.67
N ASP A 102 14.05 -1.79 13.80
CA ASP A 102 14.21 -0.73 14.80
C ASP A 102 14.11 -1.30 16.23
N ILE A 103 13.16 -2.21 16.47
CA ILE A 103 13.03 -2.91 17.75
C ILE A 103 14.28 -3.75 18.04
N SER A 104 14.76 -4.54 17.06
CA SER A 104 15.98 -5.35 17.18
C SER A 104 17.21 -4.49 17.51
N PHE A 105 17.37 -3.36 16.84
CA PHE A 105 18.45 -2.41 17.11
C PHE A 105 18.33 -1.81 18.53
N SER A 106 17.12 -1.45 18.95
CA SER A 106 16.87 -0.91 20.29
C SER A 106 17.17 -1.92 21.40
N LEU A 107 16.87 -3.20 21.18
CA LEU A 107 17.16 -4.30 22.10
C LEU A 107 18.66 -4.61 22.15
N SER A 108 19.34 -4.66 21.00
CA SER A 108 20.79 -4.85 20.94
C SER A 108 21.52 -3.74 21.70
N ARG A 109 21.13 -2.48 21.46
CA ARG A 109 21.73 -1.33 22.14
C ARG A 109 21.53 -1.37 23.66
N ARG A 110 20.36 -1.79 24.15
CA ARG A 110 20.12 -1.97 25.59
C ARG A 110 20.91 -3.13 26.18
N ARG A 111 21.13 -4.19 25.42
CA ARG A 111 21.99 -5.32 25.82
C ARG A 111 23.44 -4.88 26.00
N ASP A 112 23.97 -4.08 25.08
CA ASP A 112 25.36 -3.60 25.14
C ASP A 112 25.58 -2.60 26.30
N GLN A 113 24.55 -1.86 26.70
CA GLN A 113 24.60 -0.96 27.87
C GLN A 113 24.53 -1.69 29.22
N HIS A 114 24.02 -2.92 29.25
CA HIS A 114 23.92 -3.75 30.45
C HIS A 114 24.92 -4.92 30.46
N ALA A 115 25.82 -5.00 29.47
CA ALA A 115 26.92 -5.94 29.51
C ALA A 115 27.81 -5.58 30.72
N PRO A 116 28.00 -6.48 31.71
CA PRO A 116 28.89 -6.20 32.83
C PRO A 116 30.30 -5.97 32.27
N GLN A 117 30.95 -4.90 32.74
CA GLN A 117 32.36 -4.62 32.50
C GLN A 117 33.19 -5.79 33.03
N SER A 118 33.39 -6.84 32.23
CA SER A 118 34.25 -7.94 32.60
C SER A 118 35.70 -7.48 32.48
N PHE A 119 36.31 -7.25 33.65
CA PHE A 119 37.73 -7.36 33.95
C PHE A 119 38.69 -6.51 33.11
N GLN A 120 38.81 -5.24 33.50
CA GLN A 120 40.05 -4.50 33.35
C GLN A 120 41.01 -5.03 34.43
N LYS A 121 41.91 -5.96 34.04
CA LYS A 121 42.97 -6.46 34.91
C LYS A 121 44.05 -5.36 34.99
N PRO A 122 44.37 -4.80 36.17
CA PRO A 122 45.51 -3.93 36.32
C PRO A 122 46.77 -4.79 36.45
N ASP A 123 47.73 -4.55 35.56
CA ASP A 123 49.14 -4.86 35.80
C ASP A 123 49.79 -3.65 36.49
#